data_AF-R7T0R6-F1
#
_entry.id   AF-R7T0R6-F1
#
_cell.length_a   1.000
_cell.length_b   1.000
_cell.length_c   1.000
_cell.angle_alpha   90.00
_cell.angle_beta   90.00
_cell.angle_gamma   90.00
#
_symmetry.space_group_name_H-M   'P 1'
#
loop_
_entity.id
_entity.type
_entity.pdbx_description
1 polymer ?
#
loop_
_entity_poly.entity_id
_entity_poly.type
_entity_poly.pdbx_seq_one_letter_code
_entity_poly.pdbx_strand_id
1 'polypeptide(L)'
;MSSLYNKEQEFRAWLVEERKINPETISKDQTKKEFARFVEDYNTATLPHEKFYNMDDYERRMSALRAGEYVPPSDDLYDPTADMRAHASNHKRRAVEHDSYMNKEQLMELRKVQNERIQAAKMKQLGMDVKQNMGVRMDGTMFDG
;
A
#
# COMPACT_ATOMS: atom_id res chain seq x y z
N MET A 1 11.82 -14.08 12.04
CA MET A 1 13.21 -13.84 11.58
C MET A 1 13.39 -14.42 10.16
N SER A 2 12.74 -13.85 9.12
CA SER A 2 12.64 -14.55 7.81
C SER A 2 12.73 -13.64 6.57
N SER A 3 13.29 -12.43 6.68
CA SER A 3 13.44 -11.52 5.52
C SER A 3 14.84 -11.55 4.90
N LEU A 4 15.88 -11.90 5.66
CA LEU A 4 17.28 -11.95 5.18
C LEU A 4 17.53 -13.03 4.12
N TYR A 5 16.76 -14.11 4.13
CA TYR A 5 16.91 -15.22 3.18
C TYR A 5 16.10 -15.06 1.89
N ASN A 6 15.13 -14.14 1.87
CA ASN A 6 14.23 -14.01 0.72
C ASN A 6 14.86 -13.29 -0.48
N LYS A 7 16.08 -12.74 -0.31
CA LYS A 7 16.83 -12.01 -1.34
C LYS A 7 18.24 -12.56 -1.58
N GLU A 8 18.52 -13.76 -1.06
CA GLU A 8 19.84 -14.35 -1.16
C GLU A 8 20.19 -14.75 -2.59
N GLN A 9 19.20 -15.25 -3.36
CA GLN A 9 19.38 -15.61 -4.76
C GLN A 9 19.71 -14.39 -5.63
N GLU A 10 18.95 -13.31 -5.47
CA GLU A 10 19.15 -12.05 -6.19
C GLU A 10 20.52 -11.43 -5.85
N PHE A 11 20.88 -11.44 -4.57
CA PHE A 11 22.19 -10.94 -4.12
C PHE A 11 23.35 -11.76 -4.70
N ARG A 12 23.24 -13.10 -4.72
CA ARG A 12 24.25 -13.98 -5.32
C ARG A 12 24.40 -13.74 -6.82
N ALA A 13 23.29 -13.55 -7.55
CA ALA A 13 23.32 -13.23 -8.97
C ALA A 13 23.97 -11.85 -9.22
N TRP A 14 23.61 -10.84 -8.43
CA TRP A 14 24.20 -9.50 -8.51
C TRP A 14 25.71 -9.50 -8.22
N LEU A 15 26.18 -10.29 -7.24
CA LEU A 15 27.60 -10.45 -6.96
C LEU A 15 28.38 -10.99 -8.17
N VAL A 16 27.84 -11.97 -8.87
CA VAL A 16 28.49 -12.57 -10.04
C VAL A 16 28.45 -11.62 -11.23
N GLU A 17 27.31 -11.00 -11.49
CA GLU A 17 27.12 -10.19 -12.69
C GLU A 17 27.72 -8.80 -12.59
N GLU A 18 27.47 -8.08 -11.50
CA GLU A 18 27.93 -6.69 -11.34
C GLU A 18 29.30 -6.62 -10.67
N ARG A 19 29.49 -7.37 -9.59
CA ARG A 19 30.76 -7.33 -8.84
C ARG A 19 31.83 -8.23 -9.45
N LYS A 20 31.46 -9.17 -10.34
CA LYS A 20 32.34 -10.22 -10.88
C LYS A 20 33.03 -11.04 -9.78
N ILE A 21 32.38 -11.18 -8.62
CA ILE A 21 32.87 -11.93 -7.47
C ILE A 21 32.15 -13.26 -7.42
N ASN A 22 32.91 -14.35 -7.24
CA ASN A 22 32.32 -15.67 -7.05
C ASN A 22 31.80 -15.81 -5.60
N PRO A 23 30.49 -16.04 -5.39
CA PRO A 23 29.89 -16.15 -4.06
C PRO A 23 30.46 -17.29 -3.21
N GLU A 24 31.10 -18.28 -3.83
CA GLU A 24 31.76 -19.38 -3.11
C GLU A 24 33.16 -19.01 -2.58
N THR A 25 33.72 -17.88 -3.03
CA THR A 25 35.09 -17.44 -2.68
C THR A 25 35.14 -16.21 -1.77
N ILE A 26 34.01 -15.54 -1.55
CA ILE A 26 33.92 -14.30 -0.78
C ILE A 26 33.96 -14.57 0.73
N SER A 27 34.70 -13.75 1.48
CA SER A 27 34.74 -13.85 2.93
C SER A 27 33.44 -13.35 3.58
N LYS A 28 33.13 -13.79 4.80
CA LYS A 28 31.93 -13.37 5.52
C LYS A 28 31.85 -11.84 5.73
N ASP A 29 32.99 -11.20 5.99
CA ASP A 29 33.03 -9.74 6.19
C ASP A 29 32.83 -8.97 4.90
N GLN A 30 33.42 -9.45 3.80
CA GLN A 30 33.21 -8.85 2.49
C GLN A 30 31.75 -9.04 2.05
N THR A 31 31.18 -10.22 2.26
CA THR A 31 29.76 -10.53 1.97
C THR A 31 28.83 -9.51 2.63
N LYS A 32 29.05 -9.19 3.91
CA LYS A 32 28.23 -8.18 4.62
C LYS A 32 28.36 -6.78 4.02
N LYS A 33 29.57 -6.38 3.59
CA LYS A 33 29.79 -5.07 2.95
C LYS A 33 29.08 -4.99 1.60
N GLU A 34 29.20 -6.04 0.79
CA GLU A 34 28.53 -6.11 -0.51
C GLU A 34 27.02 -6.17 -0.36
N PHE A 35 26.53 -6.91 0.65
CA PHE A 35 25.10 -7.00 0.93
C PHE A 35 24.53 -5.65 1.36
N ALA A 36 25.27 -4.86 2.15
CA ALA A 36 24.83 -3.52 2.52
C ALA A 36 24.66 -2.61 1.29
N ARG A 37 25.60 -2.67 0.33
CA ARG A 37 25.49 -1.95 -0.95
C ARG A 37 24.31 -2.45 -1.79
N PHE A 38 24.13 -3.77 -1.90
CA PHE A 38 22.99 -4.33 -2.63
C PHE A 38 21.66 -3.87 -2.04
N VAL A 39 21.52 -3.87 -0.70
CA VAL A 39 20.32 -3.39 -0.01
C VAL A 39 20.11 -1.90 -0.23
N GLU A 40 21.19 -1.10 -0.23
CA GLU A 40 21.12 0.32 -0.57
C GLU A 40 20.56 0.48 -1.98
N ASP A 41 21.18 -0.13 -2.99
CA ASP A 41 20.75 -0.03 -4.39
C ASP A 41 19.33 -0.58 -4.64
N TYR A 42 18.96 -1.63 -3.92
CA TYR A 42 17.60 -2.17 -3.93
C TYR A 42 16.59 -1.16 -3.38
N ASN A 43 16.88 -0.55 -2.23
CA ASN A 43 15.97 0.40 -1.59
C ASN A 43 15.88 1.73 -2.37
N THR A 44 16.95 2.14 -3.05
CA THR A 44 16.98 3.36 -3.87
C THR A 44 16.52 3.14 -5.30
N ALA A 45 16.11 1.92 -5.66
CA ALA A 45 15.71 1.56 -7.01
C ALA A 45 16.81 1.86 -8.07
N THR A 46 18.09 1.67 -7.70
CA THR A 46 19.27 1.97 -8.56
C THR A 46 19.99 0.73 -9.08
N LEU A 47 19.42 -0.47 -8.92
CA LEU A 47 20.02 -1.69 -9.47
C LEU A 47 20.01 -1.64 -11.01
N PRO A 48 21.04 -2.19 -11.68
CA PRO A 48 21.19 -2.05 -13.13
C PRO A 48 20.11 -2.75 -13.96
N HIS A 49 19.42 -3.74 -13.40
CA HIS A 49 18.43 -4.55 -14.12
C HIS A 49 17.29 -5.00 -13.20
N GLU A 50 16.06 -4.99 -13.74
CA GLU A 50 14.82 -5.32 -13.01
C GLU A 50 14.86 -6.70 -12.34
N LYS A 51 15.46 -7.69 -13.00
CA LYS A 51 15.64 -9.05 -12.48
C LYS A 51 16.20 -9.12 -11.05
N PHE A 52 17.06 -8.18 -10.64
CA PHE A 52 17.63 -8.20 -9.29
C PHE A 52 16.64 -7.77 -8.20
N TYR A 53 15.50 -7.18 -8.57
CA TYR A 53 14.40 -6.92 -7.65
C TYR A 53 13.56 -8.17 -7.40
N ASN A 54 13.38 -9.00 -8.44
CA ASN A 54 12.59 -10.22 -8.35
C ASN A 54 13.04 -11.22 -9.43
N MET A 55 13.94 -12.14 -9.06
CA MET A 55 14.47 -13.13 -9.99
C MET A 55 13.43 -14.20 -10.34
N ASP A 56 12.58 -14.60 -9.39
CA ASP A 56 11.58 -15.65 -9.62
C ASP A 56 10.55 -15.23 -10.68
N ASP A 57 10.03 -14.01 -10.58
CA ASP A 57 9.07 -13.50 -11.56
C ASP A 57 9.73 -13.31 -12.94
N TYR A 58 11.00 -12.85 -12.96
CA TYR A 58 11.77 -12.73 -14.19
C TYR A 58 12.02 -14.10 -14.85
N GLU A 59 12.42 -15.11 -14.09
CA GLU A 59 12.65 -16.47 -14.59
C GLU A 59 11.36 -17.12 -15.07
N ARG A 60 10.27 -16.97 -14.32
CA ARG A 60 8.94 -17.47 -14.71
C ARG A 60 8.48 -16.85 -16.01
N ARG A 61 8.66 -15.53 -16.16
CA ARG A 61 8.40 -14.80 -17.41
C ARG A 61 9.25 -15.33 -18.55
N MET A 62 10.57 -15.41 -18.36
CA MET A 62 11.47 -15.92 -19.39
C MET A 62 11.17 -17.38 -19.78
N SER A 63 10.77 -18.20 -18.82
CA SER A 63 10.36 -19.59 -19.07
C SER A 63 9.08 -19.66 -19.91
N ALA A 64 8.06 -18.88 -19.57
CA ALA A 64 6.81 -18.81 -20.33
C ALA A 64 7.02 -18.26 -21.75
N LEU A 65 7.89 -17.23 -21.90
CA LEU A 65 8.31 -16.74 -23.22
C LEU A 65 8.98 -17.83 -24.07
N ARG A 66 9.91 -18.62 -23.47
CA ARG A 66 10.57 -19.74 -24.18
C ARG A 66 9.61 -20.87 -24.51
N ALA A 67 8.60 -21.10 -23.67
CA ALA A 67 7.54 -22.08 -23.91
C ALA A 67 6.53 -21.63 -24.99
N GLY A 68 6.64 -20.39 -25.49
CA GLY A 68 5.70 -19.82 -26.45
C GLY A 68 4.35 -19.42 -25.85
N GLU A 69 4.27 -19.35 -24.52
CA GLU A 69 3.08 -18.93 -23.79
C GLU A 69 2.99 -17.41 -23.73
N TYR A 70 1.78 -16.85 -23.73
CA TYR A 70 1.58 -15.41 -23.62
C TYR A 70 1.99 -14.95 -22.22
N VAL A 71 3.00 -14.08 -22.15
CA VAL A 71 3.43 -13.47 -20.89
C VAL A 71 2.92 -12.04 -20.83
N PRO A 72 2.10 -11.68 -19.84
CA PRO A 72 1.72 -10.30 -19.60
C PRO A 72 2.98 -9.41 -19.49
N PRO A 73 2.95 -8.18 -20.02
CA PRO A 73 4.02 -7.20 -19.79
C PRO A 73 4.32 -7.04 -18.29
N SER A 74 5.55 -6.67 -17.92
CA SER A 74 5.87 -6.34 -16.53
C SER A 74 4.99 -5.17 -16.07
N ASP A 75 4.52 -5.23 -14.82
CA ASP A 75 3.64 -4.23 -14.20
C ASP A 75 4.24 -2.80 -14.20
N ASP A 76 5.53 -2.65 -14.47
CA ASP A 76 6.23 -1.37 -14.61
C ASP A 76 5.90 -0.58 -15.88
N LEU A 77 5.16 -1.15 -16.84
CA LEU A 77 4.57 -0.37 -17.93
C LEU A 77 3.18 0.12 -17.51
N TYR A 78 3.08 1.43 -17.25
CA TYR A 78 1.80 2.12 -17.10
C TYR A 78 0.91 1.82 -18.31
N ASP A 79 -0.20 1.11 -18.10
CA ASP A 79 -1.24 0.87 -19.10
C ASP A 79 -2.41 1.85 -18.86
N PRO A 80 -2.53 2.94 -19.65
CA PRO A 80 -3.61 3.90 -19.51
C PRO A 80 -5.00 3.27 -19.69
N THR A 81 -5.08 2.12 -20.35
CA THR A 81 -6.36 1.43 -20.59
C THR A 81 -6.83 0.64 -19.37
N ALA A 82 -5.91 0.23 -18.49
CA ALA A 82 -6.24 -0.45 -17.23
C ALA A 82 -7.00 0.46 -16.27
N ASP A 83 -6.55 1.71 -16.10
CA ASP A 83 -7.23 2.72 -15.26
C ASP A 83 -8.63 3.03 -15.79
N MET A 84 -8.77 3.23 -17.11
CA MET A 84 -10.08 3.45 -17.75
C MET A 84 -11.03 2.28 -17.52
N ARG A 85 -10.52 1.04 -17.58
CA ARG A 85 -11.31 -0.17 -17.31
C ARG A 85 -11.70 -0.29 -15.84
N ALA A 86 -10.81 0.07 -14.92
CA ALA A 86 -11.11 0.10 -13.49
C ALA A 86 -12.24 1.11 -13.19
N HIS A 87 -12.15 2.34 -13.73
CA HIS A 87 -13.20 3.36 -13.60
C HIS A 87 -14.53 2.94 -14.23
N ALA A 88 -14.51 2.28 -15.39
CA ALA A 88 -15.70 1.73 -16.02
C ALA A 88 -16.32 0.58 -15.20
N SER A 89 -15.49 -0.25 -14.55
CA SER A 89 -15.97 -1.36 -13.72
C SER A 89 -16.63 -0.90 -12.42
N ASN A 90 -16.16 0.20 -11.83
CA ASN A 90 -16.77 0.79 -10.63
C ASN A 90 -18.18 1.35 -10.91
N HIS A 91 -18.45 1.80 -12.13
CA HIS A 91 -19.80 2.20 -12.54
C HIS A 91 -20.75 1.01 -12.77
N LYS A 92 -20.21 -0.20 -13.00
CA LYS A 92 -21.01 -1.42 -13.21
C LYS A 92 -21.28 -2.20 -11.92
N ARG A 93 -20.47 -2.00 -10.87
CA ARG A 93 -20.75 -2.60 -9.56
C ARG A 93 -21.93 -1.86 -8.94
N ARG A 94 -23.09 -2.51 -8.85
CA ARG A 94 -24.16 -2.04 -7.97
C ARG A 94 -23.57 -1.96 -6.56
N ALA A 95 -23.68 -0.80 -5.92
CA ALA A 95 -23.35 -0.67 -4.52
C ALA A 95 -24.13 -1.76 -3.77
N VAL A 96 -23.42 -2.66 -3.11
CA VAL A 96 -24.06 -3.61 -2.18
C VAL A 96 -24.55 -2.73 -1.05
N GLU A 97 -25.85 -2.43 -1.05
CA GLU A 97 -26.46 -1.76 0.10
C GLU A 97 -26.32 -2.72 1.27
N HIS A 98 -25.42 -2.36 2.19
CA HIS A 98 -25.37 -3.02 3.47
C HIS A 98 -26.66 -2.61 4.19
N ASP A 99 -27.56 -3.57 4.42
CA ASP A 99 -28.73 -3.36 5.28
C ASP A 99 -28.23 -2.89 6.65
N SER A 100 -28.25 -1.58 6.85
CA SER A 100 -28.07 -0.98 8.16
C SER A 100 -29.37 -1.25 8.91
N TYR A 101 -29.36 -2.22 9.82
CA TYR A 101 -30.49 -2.58 10.68
C TYR A 101 -30.81 -1.48 11.73
N MET A 102 -30.81 -0.21 11.33
CA MET A 102 -31.23 0.89 12.17
C MET A 102 -32.71 1.16 11.92
N ASN A 103 -33.53 1.04 12.96
CA ASN A 103 -34.95 1.34 12.87
C ASN A 103 -35.14 2.83 12.51
N LYS A 104 -36.21 3.16 11.78
CA LYS A 104 -36.52 4.52 11.28
C LYS A 104 -36.40 5.60 12.37
N GLU A 105 -36.78 5.25 13.60
CA GLU A 105 -36.72 6.12 14.76
C GLU A 105 -35.29 6.45 15.19
N GLN A 106 -34.40 5.45 15.23
CA GLN A 106 -32.98 5.64 15.54
C GLN A 106 -32.27 6.48 14.46
N LEU A 107 -32.68 6.34 13.20
CA LEU A 107 -32.15 7.13 12.09
C LEU A 107 -32.55 8.62 12.21
N MET A 108 -33.79 8.89 12.62
CA MET A 108 -34.25 10.25 12.89
C MET A 108 -33.55 10.88 14.08
N GLU A 109 -33.28 10.09 15.14
CA GLU A 109 -32.55 10.54 16.32
C GLU A 109 -31.09 10.88 15.99
N LEU A 110 -30.40 10.03 15.22
CA LEU A 110 -29.06 10.30 14.70
C LEU A 110 -29.01 11.58 13.86
N ARG A 111 -30.00 11.78 12.99
CA ARG A 111 -30.11 13.00 12.17
C ARG A 111 -30.34 14.24 13.03
N LYS A 112 -31.13 14.12 14.10
CA LYS A 112 -31.37 15.20 15.05
C LYS A 112 -30.08 15.58 15.79
N VAL A 113 -29.36 14.60 16.32
CA VAL A 113 -28.07 14.82 17.01
C VAL A 113 -27.02 15.43 16.08
N GLN A 114 -26.95 14.99 14.83
CA GLN A 114 -26.05 15.61 13.85
C GLN A 114 -26.42 17.08 13.57
N ASN A 115 -27.71 17.38 13.40
CA ASN A 115 -28.17 18.75 13.18
C ASN A 115 -27.88 19.64 14.38
N GLU A 116 -28.10 19.14 15.61
CA GLU A 116 -27.77 19.85 16.84
C GLU A 116 -26.27 20.11 16.97
N ARG A 117 -25.41 19.13 16.60
CA ARG A 117 -23.95 19.31 16.52
C ARG A 117 -23.55 20.38 15.53
N ILE A 118 -24.12 20.37 14.32
CA ILE A 118 -23.83 21.35 13.27
C ILE A 118 -24.26 22.75 13.71
N GLN A 119 -25.44 22.87 14.32
CA GLN A 119 -25.94 24.13 14.85
C GLN A 119 -25.07 24.65 16.00
N ALA A 120 -24.69 23.79 16.95
CA ALA A 120 -23.79 24.15 18.04
C ALA A 120 -22.39 24.54 17.54
N ALA A 121 -21.84 23.83 16.55
CA ALA A 121 -20.58 24.18 15.92
C ALA A 121 -20.66 25.54 15.21
N LYS A 122 -21.76 25.79 14.48
CA LYS A 122 -22.03 27.07 13.81
C LYS A 122 -22.20 28.22 14.81
N MET A 123 -22.91 27.99 15.93
CA MET A 123 -23.08 28.96 17.01
C MET A 123 -21.75 29.31 17.68
N LYS A 124 -20.90 28.29 17.96
CA LYS A 124 -19.54 28.48 18.46
C LYS A 124 -18.68 29.28 17.48
N GLN A 125 -18.76 28.98 16.18
CA GLN A 125 -18.05 29.72 15.13
C GLN A 125 -18.52 31.18 15.02
N LEU A 126 -19.80 31.44 15.27
CA LEU A 126 -20.40 32.79 15.32
C LEU A 126 -20.15 33.52 16.65
N GLY A 127 -19.40 32.93 17.58
CA GLY A 127 -19.05 33.55 18.87
C GLY A 127 -20.19 33.58 19.89
N MET A 128 -21.26 32.78 19.70
CA MET A 128 -22.35 32.63 20.67
C MET A 128 -22.02 31.54 21.69
N ASP A 129 -22.28 31.82 22.97
CA ASP A 129 -21.99 30.92 24.09
C ASP A 129 -22.93 29.71 24.09
N VAL A 130 -22.42 28.53 23.76
CA VAL A 130 -23.20 27.30 23.69
C VAL A 130 -23.27 26.70 25.10
N LYS A 131 -24.45 26.75 25.74
CA LYS A 131 -24.67 26.18 27.07
C LYS A 131 -24.30 24.69 27.12
N GLN A 132 -23.49 24.32 28.11
CA GLN A 132 -23.02 22.96 28.42
C GLN A 132 -24.14 21.93 28.70
N ASN A 133 -25.38 22.36 28.86
CA ASN A 133 -26.53 21.48 29.13
C ASN A 133 -27.26 21.01 27.86
N MET A 134 -26.74 21.32 26.68
CA MET A 134 -27.18 20.65 25.45
C MET A 134 -26.65 19.22 25.51
N GLY A 135 -27.51 18.21 25.38
CA GLY A 135 -27.18 16.77 25.54
C GLY A 135 -26.17 16.19 24.54
N VAL A 136 -25.41 17.04 23.87
CA VAL A 136 -24.38 16.75 22.90
C VAL A 136 -23.04 17.20 23.49
N ARG A 137 -22.20 16.23 23.86
CA ARG A 137 -20.83 16.51 24.33
C ARG A 137 -20.01 17.11 23.18
N MET A 138 -19.58 18.37 23.33
CA MET A 138 -18.82 19.13 22.32
C MET A 138 -17.30 19.05 22.53
N ASP A 139 -16.84 18.36 23.56
CA ASP A 139 -15.43 18.28 23.93
C ASP A 139 -14.80 16.99 23.40
N GLY A 140 -13.99 17.11 22.35
CA GLY A 140 -13.24 16.04 21.70
C GLY A 140 -11.85 15.81 22.29
N THR A 141 -11.71 15.83 23.61
CA THR A 141 -10.42 15.61 24.28
C THR A 141 -10.60 14.67 25.46
N MET A 142 -10.60 13.35 25.22
CA MET A 142 -10.12 12.29 26.13
C MET A 142 -10.03 10.96 25.36
N PHE A 143 -9.02 10.86 24.49
CA PHE A 143 -8.32 9.61 24.19
C PHE A 143 -6.83 9.95 24.26
N ASP A 144 -6.38 10.24 25.48
CA ASP A 144 -4.99 10.11 25.90
C ASP A 144 -5.02 9.85 27.41
N GLY A 145 -4.60 8.64 27.82
CA GLY A 145 -4.72 8.10 29.18
C GLY A 145 -5.24 6.67 29.21
#